data_AF-A0AAV2TMX0-F1
#
_entry.id   AF-A0AAV2TMX0-F1
#
_cell.length_a   1.000
_cell.length_b   1.000
_cell.length_c   1.000
_cell.angle_alpha   90.00
_cell.angle_beta   90.00
_cell.angle_gamma   90.00
#
_symmetry.space_group_name_H-M   'P 1'
#
loop_
_entity.id
_entity.type
_entity.pdbx_description
1 polymer ?
#
loop_
_entity_poly.entity_id
_entity_poly.type
_entity_poly.pdbx_seq_one_letter_code
_entity_poly.pdbx_strand_id
1 'polypeptide(L)'
;MFPGMSDCNGFYKVATDVFRKSGSENCKTKLAALWNNIIQVAKGPSGTKLLSVIFQLCDPLTDGQTLVDYLVDYLGILAMINYPYEASFIGALPAWPVKYFCENYPDALSVDDPLDNIRVAASAFLSVMNYTGDRLCINVNGDTGALDTKNWEIQTCMEMTNPMCSNGISDMFPPNDWDPDAYSDKCFRNYGLRPRMNWSEVQFWGKNLKAASNIVFSALEQIPHGPTVEWRSRSMVLIWSIRCFQCT
;
A
#
# COMPACT_ATOMS: atom_id res chain seq x y z
N MET A 1 8.17 8.99 2.81
CA MET A 1 8.11 10.22 2.00
C MET A 1 7.86 11.37 2.96
N PHE A 2 8.32 12.60 2.67
CA PHE A 2 8.02 13.78 3.49
C PHE A 2 7.60 14.95 2.59
N PRO A 3 6.77 15.89 3.09
CA PRO A 3 6.33 17.04 2.30
C PRO A 3 7.51 17.81 1.74
N GLY A 4 7.47 18.13 0.44
CA GLY A 4 8.55 18.87 -0.25
C GLY A 4 9.85 18.11 -0.47
N MET A 5 10.01 16.89 0.06
CA MET A 5 11.24 16.10 -0.06
C MET A 5 11.15 14.98 -1.10
N SER A 6 9.95 14.45 -1.36
CA SER A 6 9.72 13.31 -2.25
C SER A 6 8.39 13.45 -2.99
N ASP A 7 8.31 12.90 -4.21
CA ASP A 7 7.05 12.80 -4.97
C ASP A 7 6.02 11.98 -4.17
N CYS A 8 4.85 12.56 -3.88
CA CYS A 8 3.78 11.85 -3.16
C CYS A 8 3.27 10.64 -3.95
N ASN A 9 3.41 10.65 -5.28
CA ASN A 9 3.00 9.56 -6.15
C ASN A 9 4.04 8.46 -6.28
N GLY A 10 5.22 8.69 -5.71
CA GLY A 10 6.31 7.75 -5.77
C GLY A 10 5.91 6.36 -5.28
N PHE A 11 5.25 6.25 -4.13
CA PHE A 11 4.93 4.95 -3.52
C PHE A 11 4.09 4.07 -4.44
N TYR A 12 2.97 4.63 -4.93
CA TYR A 12 2.01 3.88 -5.71
C TYR A 12 2.52 3.53 -7.11
N LYS A 13 3.34 4.39 -7.74
CA LYS A 13 4.09 4.03 -8.97
C LYS A 13 4.93 2.77 -8.78
N VAL A 14 5.60 2.70 -7.63
CA VAL A 14 6.53 1.63 -7.31
C VAL A 14 5.81 0.35 -6.96
N ALA A 15 4.79 0.43 -6.11
CA ALA A 15 3.91 -0.69 -5.83
C ALA A 15 3.33 -1.26 -7.13
N THR A 16 2.83 -0.40 -8.03
CA THR A 16 2.36 -0.79 -9.36
C THR A 16 3.43 -1.55 -10.16
N ASP A 17 4.66 -1.06 -10.15
CA ASP A 17 5.78 -1.70 -10.83
C ASP A 17 6.14 -3.07 -10.24
N VAL A 18 5.97 -3.28 -8.93
CA VAL A 18 6.15 -4.60 -8.29
C VAL A 18 5.12 -5.59 -8.84
N PHE A 19 3.84 -5.23 -8.89
CA PHE A 19 2.80 -6.10 -9.47
C PHE A 19 3.03 -6.39 -10.95
N ARG A 20 3.49 -5.39 -11.70
CA ARG A 20 3.85 -5.57 -13.11
C ARG A 20 5.05 -6.51 -13.31
N LYS A 21 6.11 -6.36 -12.52
CA LYS A 21 7.37 -7.12 -12.66
C LYS A 21 7.29 -8.53 -12.08
N SER A 22 6.66 -8.69 -10.91
CA SER A 22 6.55 -9.99 -10.22
C SER A 22 5.33 -10.81 -10.64
N GLY A 23 4.27 -10.15 -11.09
CA GLY A 23 3.06 -10.78 -11.61
C GLY A 23 3.01 -10.73 -13.13
N SER A 24 2.26 -9.77 -13.66
CA SER A 24 2.12 -9.54 -15.09
C SER A 24 1.51 -8.17 -15.38
N GLU A 25 1.64 -7.69 -16.63
CA GLU A 25 0.92 -6.50 -17.10
C GLU A 25 -0.60 -6.67 -17.01
N ASN A 26 -1.09 -7.91 -17.20
CA ASN A 26 -2.51 -8.24 -17.04
C ASN A 26 -2.95 -8.06 -15.58
N CYS A 27 -2.24 -8.65 -14.62
CA CYS A 27 -2.54 -8.52 -13.19
C CYS A 27 -2.63 -7.04 -12.77
N LYS A 28 -1.66 -6.22 -13.18
CA LYS A 28 -1.64 -4.76 -12.98
C LYS A 28 -2.89 -4.08 -13.56
N THR A 29 -3.26 -4.41 -14.79
CA THR A 29 -4.40 -3.79 -15.51
C THR A 29 -5.74 -4.17 -14.89
N LYS A 30 -5.88 -5.42 -14.44
CA LYS A 30 -7.08 -5.90 -13.73
C LYS A 30 -7.28 -5.19 -12.40
N LEU A 31 -6.20 -5.04 -11.62
CA LEU A 31 -6.23 -4.29 -10.37
C LEU A 31 -6.67 -2.84 -10.60
N ALA A 32 -6.17 -2.18 -11.64
CA ALA A 32 -6.59 -0.82 -11.98
C ALA A 32 -8.10 -0.71 -12.32
N ALA A 33 -8.67 -1.73 -12.96
CA ALA A 33 -10.09 -1.76 -13.31
C ALA A 33 -11.01 -2.12 -12.13
N LEU A 34 -10.49 -2.85 -11.14
CA LEU A 34 -11.25 -3.39 -10.01
C LEU A 34 -11.99 -2.30 -9.21
N TRP A 35 -11.34 -1.16 -8.99
CA TRP A 35 -11.86 -0.09 -8.15
C TRP A 35 -13.21 0.43 -8.62
N ASN A 36 -13.32 0.67 -9.93
CA ASN A 36 -14.57 1.13 -10.53
C ASN A 36 -15.67 0.07 -10.42
N ASN A 37 -15.33 -1.22 -10.58
CA ASN A 37 -16.30 -2.31 -10.43
C ASN A 37 -16.86 -2.36 -8.99
N ILE A 38 -15.99 -2.26 -7.97
CA ILE A 38 -16.40 -2.25 -6.56
C ILE A 38 -17.36 -1.08 -6.29
N ILE A 39 -16.99 0.13 -6.70
CA ILE A 39 -17.82 1.33 -6.47
C ILE A 39 -19.15 1.24 -7.21
N GLN A 40 -19.16 0.72 -8.44
CA GLN A 40 -20.39 0.53 -9.22
C GLN A 40 -21.33 -0.48 -8.54
N VAL A 41 -20.81 -1.64 -8.12
CA VAL A 41 -21.63 -2.66 -7.45
C VAL A 41 -22.11 -2.17 -6.09
N ALA A 42 -21.28 -1.47 -5.31
CA ALA A 42 -21.65 -0.94 -4.00
C ALA A 42 -22.84 0.02 -4.05
N LYS A 43 -22.97 0.81 -5.13
CA LYS A 43 -24.10 1.74 -5.35
C LYS A 43 -25.42 1.04 -5.71
N GLY A 44 -25.36 -0.22 -6.13
CA GLY A 44 -26.54 -1.01 -6.48
C GLY A 44 -27.36 -1.46 -5.28
N PRO A 45 -28.61 -1.91 -5.49
CA PRO A 45 -29.45 -2.46 -4.41
C PRO A 45 -28.77 -3.64 -3.71
N SER A 46 -28.61 -3.56 -2.39
CA SER A 46 -27.88 -4.57 -1.58
C SER A 46 -26.41 -4.77 -2.00
N GLY A 47 -25.81 -3.82 -2.71
CA GLY A 47 -24.44 -3.91 -3.24
C GLY A 47 -23.39 -4.13 -2.16
N THR A 48 -23.41 -3.33 -1.10
CA THR A 48 -22.48 -3.48 0.04
C THR A 48 -22.64 -4.83 0.75
N LYS A 49 -23.87 -5.33 0.89
CA LYS A 49 -24.15 -6.66 1.44
C LYS A 49 -23.58 -7.77 0.55
N LEU A 50 -23.74 -7.64 -0.77
CA LEU A 50 -23.19 -8.59 -1.74
C LEU A 50 -21.65 -8.61 -1.69
N LEU A 51 -21.03 -7.43 -1.66
CA LEU A 51 -19.56 -7.31 -1.51
C LEU A 51 -19.06 -7.91 -0.20
N SER A 52 -19.78 -7.69 0.90
CA SER A 52 -19.44 -8.26 2.21
C SER A 52 -19.40 -9.79 2.17
N VAL A 53 -20.33 -10.42 1.44
CA VAL A 53 -20.36 -11.87 1.25
C VAL A 53 -19.22 -12.34 0.34
N ILE A 54 -18.99 -11.66 -0.79
CA ILE A 54 -17.97 -12.05 -1.78
C ILE A 54 -16.56 -12.01 -1.18
N PHE A 55 -16.25 -10.98 -0.40
CA PHE A 55 -14.95 -10.85 0.28
C PHE A 55 -14.90 -11.55 1.63
N GLN A 56 -15.95 -12.30 2.03
CA GLN A 56 -16.01 -12.99 3.32
C GLN A 56 -15.67 -12.06 4.50
N LEU A 57 -16.32 -10.89 4.57
CA LEU A 57 -16.03 -9.90 5.60
C LEU A 57 -16.68 -10.28 6.94
N CYS A 58 -16.01 -9.95 8.04
CA CYS A 58 -16.53 -10.20 9.39
C CYS A 58 -17.72 -9.30 9.72
N ASP A 59 -17.63 -8.04 9.30
CA ASP A 59 -18.64 -7.02 9.53
C ASP A 59 -19.25 -6.55 8.20
N PRO A 60 -20.54 -6.17 8.16
CA PRO A 60 -21.15 -5.60 6.96
C PRO A 60 -20.51 -4.27 6.55
N LEU A 61 -20.27 -4.09 5.25
CA LEU A 61 -19.79 -2.80 4.71
C LEU A 61 -20.85 -1.71 4.82
N THR A 62 -20.42 -0.53 5.27
CA THR A 62 -21.20 0.71 5.23
C THR A 62 -21.25 1.31 3.83
N ASP A 63 -20.14 1.22 3.10
CA ASP A 63 -19.95 1.77 1.77
C ASP A 63 -18.85 1.01 1.01
N GLY A 64 -18.77 1.24 -0.31
CA GLY A 64 -17.75 0.60 -1.14
C GLY A 64 -16.35 1.19 -0.99
N GLN A 65 -16.23 2.44 -0.51
CA GLN A 65 -14.93 3.10 -0.38
C GLN A 65 -14.11 2.47 0.74
N THR A 66 -14.76 2.10 1.85
CA THR A 66 -14.13 1.36 2.96
C THR A 66 -13.44 0.09 2.47
N LEU A 67 -14.07 -0.66 1.56
CA LEU A 67 -13.46 -1.86 0.97
C LEU A 67 -12.30 -1.49 0.04
N VAL A 68 -12.46 -0.47 -0.80
CA VAL A 68 -11.39 -0.01 -1.71
C VAL A 68 -10.16 0.40 -0.90
N ASP A 69 -10.33 1.23 0.13
CA ASP A 69 -9.24 1.73 0.97
C ASP A 69 -8.47 0.56 1.62
N TYR A 70 -9.20 -0.41 2.18
CA TYR A 70 -8.60 -1.61 2.77
C TYR A 70 -7.78 -2.44 1.75
N LEU A 71 -8.31 -2.64 0.54
CA LEU A 71 -7.61 -3.40 -0.50
C LEU A 71 -6.40 -2.64 -1.06
N VAL A 72 -6.48 -1.32 -1.17
CA VAL A 72 -5.36 -0.44 -1.56
C VAL A 72 -4.21 -0.58 -0.56
N ASP A 73 -4.51 -0.44 0.73
CA ASP A 73 -3.52 -0.60 1.80
C ASP A 73 -2.90 -2.00 1.79
N TYR A 74 -3.72 -3.03 1.61
CA TYR A 74 -3.25 -4.40 1.53
C TYR A 74 -2.28 -4.64 0.36
N LEU A 75 -2.59 -4.14 -0.84
CA LEU A 75 -1.69 -4.26 -1.99
C LEU A 75 -0.39 -3.47 -1.79
N GLY A 76 -0.47 -2.31 -1.12
CA GLY A 76 0.70 -1.52 -0.74
C GLY A 76 1.62 -2.33 0.20
N ILE A 77 1.06 -2.94 1.24
CA ILE A 77 1.77 -3.83 2.15
C ILE A 77 2.36 -5.02 1.40
N LEU A 78 1.57 -5.68 0.55
CA LEU A 78 2.00 -6.86 -0.22
C LEU A 78 3.21 -6.56 -1.11
N ALA A 79 3.24 -5.37 -1.73
CA ALA A 79 4.38 -4.91 -2.53
C ALA A 79 5.64 -4.69 -1.68
N MET A 80 5.50 -4.18 -0.45
CA MET A 80 6.61 -3.95 0.47
C MET A 80 7.24 -5.26 0.98
N ILE A 81 6.43 -6.30 1.18
CA ILE A 81 6.86 -7.58 1.79
C ILE A 81 7.01 -8.72 0.78
N ASN A 82 7.32 -8.42 -0.48
CA ASN A 82 7.36 -9.41 -1.56
C ASN A 82 8.64 -10.30 -1.54
N TYR A 83 8.99 -10.86 -0.39
CA TYR A 83 10.21 -11.64 -0.15
C TYR A 83 10.31 -12.91 -0.99
N PRO A 84 11.52 -13.37 -1.34
CA PRO A 84 11.75 -14.60 -2.10
C PRO A 84 11.60 -15.91 -1.29
N TYR A 85 11.14 -15.82 -0.04
CA TYR A 85 10.98 -16.92 0.91
C TYR A 85 9.71 -16.70 1.75
N GLU A 86 9.23 -17.76 2.41
CA GLU A 86 8.08 -17.66 3.32
C GLU A 86 8.41 -16.75 4.50
N ALA A 87 7.50 -15.82 4.80
CA ALA A 87 7.69 -14.84 5.85
C ALA A 87 6.43 -14.72 6.71
N SER A 88 6.62 -14.37 7.99
CA SER A 88 5.54 -14.25 8.97
C SER A 88 5.49 -12.89 9.67
N PHE A 89 6.09 -11.85 9.07
CA PHE A 89 6.22 -10.51 9.69
C PHE A 89 4.87 -9.84 9.99
N ILE A 90 3.96 -9.81 8.99
CA ILE A 90 2.59 -9.24 9.14
C ILE A 90 1.53 -10.35 9.21
N GLY A 91 1.94 -11.58 8.95
CA GLY A 91 1.13 -12.78 8.81
C GLY A 91 1.89 -13.79 7.96
N ALA A 92 1.51 -15.07 8.03
CA ALA A 92 2.12 -16.11 7.22
C ALA A 92 1.83 -15.87 5.74
N LEU A 93 2.88 -15.72 4.94
CA LEU A 93 2.83 -15.46 3.51
C LEU A 93 3.77 -16.40 2.76
N PRO A 94 3.39 -16.82 1.54
CA PRO A 94 4.25 -17.65 0.70
C PRO A 94 5.47 -16.86 0.21
N ALA A 95 6.47 -17.58 -0.30
CA ALA A 95 7.52 -16.97 -1.11
C ALA A 95 6.92 -16.27 -2.34
N TRP A 96 7.43 -15.07 -2.65
CA TRP A 96 6.95 -14.21 -3.73
C TRP A 96 5.44 -13.94 -3.67
N PRO A 97 4.94 -13.33 -2.59
CA PRO A 97 3.50 -13.23 -2.35
C PRO A 97 2.76 -12.39 -3.42
N VAL A 98 3.42 -11.45 -4.10
CA VAL A 98 2.82 -10.72 -5.25
C VAL A 98 2.66 -11.65 -6.46
N LYS A 99 3.66 -12.50 -6.72
CA LYS A 99 3.57 -13.48 -7.80
C LYS A 99 2.44 -14.47 -7.52
N TYR A 100 2.41 -15.02 -6.30
CA TYR A 100 1.36 -15.92 -5.84
C TYR A 100 -0.03 -15.29 -5.97
N PHE A 101 -0.19 -14.03 -5.56
CA PHE A 101 -1.44 -13.27 -5.75
C PHE A 101 -1.86 -13.23 -7.23
N CYS A 102 -0.96 -12.82 -8.11
CA CYS A 102 -1.27 -12.67 -9.53
C CYS A 102 -1.51 -14.01 -10.23
N GLU A 103 -0.88 -15.11 -9.81
CA GLU A 103 -1.16 -16.46 -10.32
C GLU A 103 -2.56 -16.94 -9.90
N ASN A 104 -3.05 -16.51 -8.74
CA ASN A 104 -4.42 -16.74 -8.28
C ASN A 104 -5.43 -15.69 -8.79
N TYR A 105 -4.98 -14.74 -9.62
CA TYR A 105 -5.84 -13.77 -10.29
C TYR A 105 -6.00 -14.15 -11.78
N PRO A 106 -6.90 -15.10 -12.12
CA PRO A 106 -6.98 -15.71 -13.45
C PRO A 106 -7.23 -14.69 -14.55
N ASP A 107 -6.72 -14.97 -15.75
CA ASP A 107 -6.63 -14.02 -16.87
C ASP A 107 -7.97 -13.61 -17.49
N ALA A 108 -9.05 -14.38 -17.31
CA ALA A 108 -10.37 -14.00 -17.81
C ALA A 108 -10.96 -12.86 -16.95
N LEU A 109 -11.04 -11.65 -17.51
CA LEU A 109 -12.07 -10.69 -17.09
C LEU A 109 -13.24 -10.88 -18.05
N SER A 110 -14.46 -11.01 -17.51
CA SER A 110 -15.62 -10.76 -18.33
C SER A 110 -15.66 -9.25 -18.56
N VAL A 111 -15.41 -8.80 -19.80
CA VAL A 111 -15.37 -7.37 -20.17
C VAL A 111 -16.69 -6.67 -19.81
N ASP A 112 -17.79 -7.44 -19.71
CA ASP A 112 -19.14 -6.92 -19.50
C ASP A 112 -19.77 -7.32 -18.15
N ASP A 113 -19.05 -7.98 -17.23
CA ASP A 113 -19.60 -8.37 -15.92
C ASP A 113 -18.73 -7.88 -14.74
N PRO A 114 -19.05 -6.70 -14.17
CA PRO A 114 -18.39 -6.18 -12.98
C PRO A 114 -18.43 -7.14 -11.79
N LEU A 115 -19.49 -7.94 -11.64
CA LEU A 115 -19.64 -8.85 -10.51
C LEU A 115 -18.72 -10.05 -10.62
N ASP A 116 -18.59 -10.62 -11.82
CA ASP A 116 -17.66 -11.72 -12.08
C ASP A 116 -16.21 -11.27 -11.85
N ASN A 117 -15.85 -10.09 -12.35
CA ASN A 117 -14.53 -9.48 -12.14
C ASN A 117 -14.21 -9.29 -10.64
N ILE A 118 -15.21 -8.90 -9.84
CA ILE A 118 -15.06 -8.77 -8.38
C ILE A 118 -14.91 -10.13 -7.70
N ARG A 119 -15.66 -11.16 -8.11
CA ARG A 119 -15.55 -12.52 -7.54
C ARG A 119 -14.18 -13.12 -7.78
N VAL A 120 -13.66 -12.94 -8.99
CA VAL A 120 -12.31 -13.38 -9.35
C VAL A 120 -11.26 -12.62 -8.52
N ALA A 121 -11.38 -11.29 -8.40
CA ALA A 121 -10.47 -10.51 -7.57
C ALA A 121 -10.52 -10.91 -6.09
N ALA A 122 -11.72 -11.09 -5.54
CA ALA A 122 -11.91 -11.53 -4.16
C ALA A 122 -11.26 -12.89 -3.90
N SER A 123 -11.34 -13.82 -4.86
CA SER A 123 -10.66 -15.12 -4.76
C SER A 123 -9.14 -14.95 -4.67
N ALA A 124 -8.55 -14.06 -5.48
CA ALA A 124 -7.11 -13.75 -5.41
C ALA A 124 -6.74 -13.13 -4.05
N PHE A 125 -7.50 -12.15 -3.55
CA PHE A 125 -7.25 -11.55 -2.23
C PHE A 125 -7.36 -12.57 -1.10
N LEU A 126 -8.42 -13.38 -1.09
CA LEU A 126 -8.64 -14.41 -0.08
C LEU A 126 -7.53 -15.47 -0.08
N SER A 127 -6.99 -15.82 -1.26
CA SER A 127 -5.88 -16.80 -1.36
C SER A 127 -4.63 -16.36 -0.57
N VAL A 128 -4.35 -15.06 -0.52
CA VAL A 128 -3.19 -14.50 0.19
C VAL A 128 -3.54 -14.16 1.63
N MET A 129 -4.68 -13.51 1.87
CA MET A 129 -5.10 -13.08 3.20
C MET A 129 -5.40 -14.25 4.13
N ASN A 130 -5.82 -15.39 3.56
CA ASN A 130 -6.08 -16.63 4.28
C ASN A 130 -5.15 -17.76 3.81
N TYR A 131 -3.87 -17.46 3.62
CA TYR A 131 -2.88 -18.41 3.11
C TYR A 131 -2.79 -19.71 3.95
N THR A 132 -2.92 -19.63 5.27
CA THR A 132 -2.89 -20.82 6.16
C THR A 132 -4.24 -21.51 6.31
N GLY A 133 -5.33 -20.88 5.86
CA GLY A 133 -6.69 -21.40 6.02
C GLY A 133 -7.34 -21.16 7.40
N ASP A 134 -6.63 -20.52 8.33
CA ASP A 134 -7.12 -20.35 9.72
C ASP A 134 -8.06 -19.15 9.89
N ARG A 135 -8.15 -18.24 8.90
CA ARG A 135 -9.05 -17.08 8.97
C ARG A 135 -10.43 -17.43 8.47
N LEU A 136 -11.44 -17.15 9.29
CA LEU A 136 -12.85 -17.34 8.94
C LEU A 136 -13.41 -16.17 8.12
N CYS A 137 -12.90 -14.96 8.34
CA CYS A 137 -13.38 -13.74 7.67
C CYS A 137 -12.30 -12.65 7.67
N ILE A 138 -12.47 -11.64 6.81
CA ILE A 138 -11.62 -10.45 6.74
C ILE A 138 -12.26 -9.32 7.55
N ASN A 139 -11.53 -8.78 8.52
CA ASN A 139 -11.97 -7.60 9.25
C ASN A 139 -11.39 -6.34 8.60
N VAL A 140 -12.23 -5.60 7.88
CA VAL A 140 -11.84 -4.34 7.21
C VAL A 140 -11.77 -3.14 8.16
N ASN A 141 -12.40 -3.23 9.34
CA ASN A 141 -12.43 -2.16 10.35
C ASN A 141 -11.45 -2.43 11.51
N GLY A 142 -10.80 -3.58 11.50
CA GLY A 142 -9.88 -4.01 12.54
C GLY A 142 -8.46 -3.53 12.26
N ASP A 143 -7.70 -3.28 13.32
CA ASP A 143 -6.25 -3.11 13.18
C ASP A 143 -5.66 -4.39 12.61
N THR A 144 -4.71 -4.23 11.68
CA THR A 144 -3.85 -5.34 11.26
C THR A 144 -3.03 -5.72 12.48
N GLY A 145 -3.50 -6.66 13.31
CA GLY A 145 -3.00 -6.90 14.67
C GLY A 145 -1.50 -7.22 14.83
N ALA A 146 -0.74 -7.30 13.73
CA ALA A 146 0.71 -7.38 13.69
C ALA A 146 1.41 -5.99 13.65
N LEU A 147 0.70 -4.92 13.31
CA LEU A 147 1.23 -3.56 13.18
C LEU A 147 0.55 -2.62 14.17
N ASP A 148 1.34 -1.81 14.87
CA ASP A 148 0.86 -0.75 15.75
C ASP A 148 0.46 0.48 14.91
N THR A 149 -0.64 0.33 14.18
CA THR A 149 -1.23 1.32 13.27
C THR A 149 -1.56 2.61 13.99
N LYS A 150 -2.15 2.54 15.20
CA LYS A 150 -2.58 3.72 15.96
C LYS A 150 -1.42 4.59 16.42
N ASN A 151 -0.36 4.00 16.97
CA ASN A 151 0.79 4.80 17.38
C ASN A 151 1.54 5.37 16.17
N TRP A 152 1.57 4.64 15.05
CA TRP A 152 2.11 5.16 13.80
C TRP A 152 1.29 6.34 13.26
N GLU A 153 -0.04 6.26 13.27
CA GLU A 153 -0.91 7.37 12.89
C GLU A 153 -0.63 8.62 13.73
N ILE A 154 -0.49 8.46 15.05
CA ILE A 154 -0.12 9.57 15.94
C ILE A 154 1.22 10.17 15.55
N GLN A 155 2.25 9.36 15.27
CA GLN A 155 3.56 9.86 14.83
C GLN A 155 3.47 10.65 13.53
N THR A 156 2.71 10.17 12.55
CA THR A 156 2.52 10.87 11.27
C THR A 156 1.72 12.17 11.40
N CYS A 157 0.76 12.21 12.33
CA CYS A 157 0.00 13.40 12.71
C CYS A 157 0.78 14.42 13.54
N MET A 158 2.00 14.11 13.99
CA MET A 158 2.86 15.04 14.74
C MET A 158 4.08 15.47 13.92
N GLU A 159 4.99 14.54 13.66
CA GLU A 159 6.38 14.83 13.25
C GLU A 159 6.77 14.12 11.94
N MET A 160 6.16 12.96 11.67
CA MET A 160 6.53 12.08 10.56
C MET A 160 5.49 12.07 9.44
N THR A 161 5.00 13.25 9.04
CA THR A 161 3.98 13.35 7.99
C THR A 161 4.47 12.69 6.70
N ASN A 162 3.70 11.71 6.22
CA ASN A 162 4.04 10.95 5.02
C ASN A 162 3.03 11.23 3.90
N PRO A 163 3.31 12.20 3.00
CA PRO A 163 2.42 12.49 1.89
C PRO A 163 2.41 11.33 0.90
N MET A 164 1.23 10.79 0.64
CA MET A 164 0.99 9.76 -0.37
C MET A 164 -0.17 10.18 -1.25
N CYS A 165 -0.01 10.04 -2.56
CA CYS A 165 -1.03 10.36 -3.55
C CYS A 165 -0.99 9.36 -4.71
N SER A 166 -2.13 9.10 -5.34
CA SER A 166 -2.27 8.22 -6.50
C SER A 166 -3.01 8.95 -7.60
N ASN A 167 -2.73 8.63 -8.88
CA ASN A 167 -3.38 9.30 -10.01
C ASN A 167 -4.14 8.35 -10.94
N GLY A 168 -4.00 7.02 -10.78
CA GLY A 168 -4.66 6.04 -11.63
C GLY A 168 -4.23 6.04 -13.10
N ILE A 169 -3.17 6.77 -13.44
CA ILE A 169 -2.59 6.87 -14.80
C ILE A 169 -1.20 6.22 -14.81
N SER A 170 -0.30 6.71 -13.96
CA SER A 170 1.06 6.15 -13.79
C SER A 170 1.13 5.06 -12.73
N ASP A 171 0.02 4.83 -12.02
CA ASP A 171 -0.15 3.81 -11.01
C ASP A 171 -1.49 3.09 -11.18
N MET A 172 -1.63 1.91 -10.59
CA MET A 172 -2.84 1.08 -10.69
C MET A 172 -3.89 1.39 -9.62
N PHE A 173 -3.73 2.45 -8.83
CA PHE A 173 -4.57 2.75 -7.66
C PHE A 173 -5.63 3.81 -7.99
N PRO A 174 -6.73 3.92 -7.22
CA PRO A 174 -7.71 4.98 -7.42
C PRO A 174 -7.06 6.35 -7.29
N PRO A 175 -7.46 7.37 -8.08
CA PRO A 175 -6.94 8.72 -7.91
C PRO A 175 -7.23 9.26 -6.50
N ASN A 176 -6.20 9.73 -5.81
CA ASN A 176 -6.28 10.35 -4.50
C ASN A 176 -5.20 11.43 -4.38
N ASP A 177 -5.63 12.69 -4.32
CA ASP A 177 -4.72 13.82 -4.22
C ASP A 177 -4.23 14.02 -2.78
N TRP A 178 -2.98 14.47 -2.65
CA TRP A 178 -2.45 14.87 -1.35
C TRP A 178 -2.90 16.30 -1.02
N ASP A 179 -3.78 16.43 -0.02
CA ASP A 179 -4.22 17.70 0.53
C ASP A 179 -3.68 17.87 1.97
N PRO A 180 -2.72 18.79 2.20
CA PRO A 180 -2.14 19.01 3.52
C PRO A 180 -3.13 19.57 4.55
N ASP A 181 -4.12 20.36 4.12
CA ASP A 181 -5.10 20.97 5.02
C ASP A 181 -6.13 19.91 5.44
N ALA A 182 -6.62 19.11 4.49
CA ALA A 182 -7.50 17.99 4.79
C ALA A 182 -6.82 16.96 5.72
N TYR A 183 -5.53 16.68 5.51
CA TYR A 183 -4.74 15.82 6.39
C TYR A 183 -4.60 16.40 7.80
N SER A 184 -4.28 17.70 7.90
CA SER A 184 -4.18 18.43 9.18
C SER A 184 -5.49 18.38 9.97
N ASP A 185 -6.62 18.59 9.29
CA ASP A 185 -7.92 18.54 9.93
C ASP A 185 -8.35 17.12 10.32
N LYS A 186 -7.96 16.08 9.55
CA LYS A 186 -8.14 14.67 9.94
C LYS A 186 -7.39 14.38 11.24
N CYS A 187 -6.12 14.78 11.33
CA CYS A 187 -5.31 14.61 12.53
C CYS A 187 -5.91 15.34 13.74
N PHE A 188 -6.42 16.55 13.54
CA PHE A 188 -7.03 17.33 14.61
C PHE A 188 -8.33 16.68 15.11
N ARG A 189 -9.18 16.19 14.21
CA ARG A 189 -10.42 15.48 14.59
C ARG A 189 -10.14 14.20 15.36
N ASN A 190 -9.16 13.40 14.92
CA ASN A 190 -8.91 12.08 15.50
C ASN A 190 -8.12 12.14 16.81
N TYR A 191 -7.16 13.08 16.92
CA TYR A 191 -6.17 13.09 18.00
C TYR A 191 -6.02 14.44 18.70
N GLY A 192 -6.67 15.51 18.22
CA GLY A 192 -6.45 16.87 18.72
C GLY A 192 -5.08 17.46 18.35
N LEU A 193 -4.38 16.83 17.39
CA LEU A 193 -3.03 17.18 16.97
C LEU A 193 -3.05 17.85 15.59
N ARG A 194 -2.13 18.79 15.36
CA ARG A 194 -1.85 19.30 14.01
C ARG A 194 -0.41 18.97 13.61
N PRO A 195 -0.19 18.40 12.42
CA PRO A 195 1.13 17.99 11.98
C PRO A 195 2.05 19.18 11.75
N ARG A 196 3.30 19.06 12.19
CA ARG A 196 4.37 20.00 11.85
C ARG A 196 5.01 19.55 10.54
N MET A 197 4.40 19.92 9.42
CA MET A 197 4.72 19.40 8.08
C MET A 197 6.19 19.51 7.66
N ASN A 198 6.91 20.54 8.13
CA ASN A 198 8.33 20.75 7.83
C ASN A 198 9.28 20.25 8.92
N TRP A 199 8.78 19.63 9.99
CA TRP A 199 9.59 19.26 11.16
C TRP A 199 10.71 18.29 10.81
N SER A 200 10.44 17.34 9.93
CA SER A 200 11.45 16.38 9.47
C SER A 200 12.61 17.06 8.72
N GLU A 201 12.35 18.16 8.01
CA GLU A 201 13.42 18.96 7.37
C GLU A 201 14.24 19.72 8.41
N VAL A 202 13.57 20.33 9.40
CA VAL A 202 14.21 21.10 10.46
C VAL A 202 15.07 20.23 11.36
N GLN A 203 14.55 19.08 11.79
CA GLN A 203 15.19 18.23 12.78
C GLN A 203 16.22 17.27 12.19
N PHE A 204 15.98 16.78 10.96
CA PHE A 204 16.84 15.76 10.32
C PHE A 204 17.59 16.31 9.10
N TRP A 205 17.63 17.63 8.93
CA TRP A 205 18.35 18.34 7.85
C TRP A 205 17.88 18.02 6.43
N GLY A 206 16.78 17.27 6.26
CA GLY A 206 16.18 16.91 4.99
C GLY A 206 17.22 16.36 3.98
N LYS A 207 17.35 17.02 2.83
CA LYS A 207 18.32 16.64 1.78
C LYS A 207 19.74 17.19 2.02
N ASN A 208 19.94 18.03 3.04
CA ASN A 208 21.22 18.66 3.33
C ASN A 208 22.07 17.85 4.31
N LEU A 209 22.52 16.67 3.86
CA LEU A 209 23.29 15.73 4.67
C LEU A 209 24.82 15.88 4.50
N LYS A 210 25.31 17.03 4.03
CA LYS A 210 26.75 17.21 3.74
C LYS A 210 27.67 17.04 4.96
N ALA A 211 27.15 17.34 6.15
CA ALA A 211 27.88 17.17 7.41
C ALA A 211 27.79 15.74 7.98
N ALA A 212 26.91 14.89 7.43
CA ALA A 212 26.76 13.52 7.88
C ALA A 212 27.94 12.66 7.38
N SER A 213 28.34 11.67 8.19
CA SER A 213 29.41 10.73 7.86
C SER A 213 29.12 9.37 8.48
N ASN A 214 29.72 8.32 7.91
CA ASN A 214 29.60 6.93 8.40
C ASN A 214 28.16 6.40 8.38
N ILE A 215 27.38 6.77 7.36
CA ILE A 215 26.01 6.28 7.16
C ILE A 215 25.95 5.45 5.88
N VAL A 216 25.48 4.21 6.01
CA VAL A 216 25.16 3.35 4.88
C VAL A 216 23.65 3.30 4.72
N PHE A 217 23.16 3.76 3.58
CA PHE A 217 21.76 3.60 3.22
C PHE A 217 21.64 2.37 2.32
N SER A 218 20.93 1.35 2.79
CA SER A 218 20.56 0.20 1.95
C SER A 218 19.17 0.44 1.38
N ALA A 219 19.08 0.52 0.06
CA ALA A 219 17.82 0.64 -0.66
C ALA A 219 17.62 -0.57 -1.57
N LEU A 220 16.36 -0.85 -1.87
CA LEU A 220 15.98 -1.97 -2.71
C LEU A 220 15.59 -1.42 -4.07
N GLU A 221 16.06 -2.05 -5.14
CA GLU A 221 15.77 -1.58 -6.51
C GLU A 221 14.26 -1.55 -6.80
N GLN A 222 13.50 -2.41 -6.12
CA GLN A 222 12.04 -2.50 -6.19
C GLN A 222 11.30 -1.54 -5.25
N ILE A 223 12.00 -0.82 -4.36
CA ILE A 223 11.45 0.24 -3.50
C ILE A 223 12.32 1.51 -3.62
N PRO A 224 12.16 2.31 -4.70
CA PRO A 224 12.94 3.52 -4.99
C PRO A 224 12.78 4.67 -3.99
N HIS A 225 12.02 4.49 -2.90
CA HIS A 225 11.92 5.49 -1.81
C HIS A 225 12.95 5.30 -0.72
N GLY A 226 13.91 4.41 -0.91
CA GLY A 226 15.21 4.59 -0.26
C GLY A 226 15.72 6.01 -0.51
N PRO A 227 16.44 6.63 0.43
CA PRO A 227 16.86 8.00 0.29
C PRO A 227 17.61 8.15 -1.03
N THR A 228 17.18 9.09 -1.86
CA THR A 228 17.91 9.51 -3.06
C THR A 228 19.17 10.22 -2.62
N VAL A 229 20.13 9.44 -2.13
CA VAL A 229 21.47 9.91 -1.78
C VAL A 229 22.27 9.89 -3.06
N GLU A 230 22.09 10.94 -3.86
CA GLU A 230 23.10 11.32 -4.84
C GLU A 230 24.43 11.53 -4.07
N TRP A 231 25.53 10.94 -4.54
CA TRP A 231 26.83 10.96 -3.86
C TRP A 231 27.21 12.37 -3.40
N ARG A 232 27.23 12.61 -2.08
CA ARG A 232 27.51 13.95 -1.52
C ARG A 232 28.67 13.97 -0.50
N SER A 233 29.28 12.83 -0.19
CA SER A 233 30.45 12.70 0.71
C SER A 233 31.20 11.38 0.50
N ARG A 234 32.51 11.32 0.80
CA ARG A 234 33.35 10.11 0.68
C ARG A 234 32.97 8.97 1.65
N SER A 235 32.14 9.25 2.67
CA SER A 235 31.78 8.32 3.76
C SER A 235 30.28 8.00 3.85
N MET A 236 29.48 8.40 2.85
CA MET A 236 28.10 7.96 2.68
C MET A 236 28.02 6.98 1.51
N VAL A 237 27.51 5.78 1.73
CA VAL A 237 27.41 4.73 0.71
C VAL A 237 25.95 4.31 0.56
N LEU A 238 25.45 4.31 -0.68
CA LEU A 238 24.16 3.74 -1.03
C LEU A 238 24.38 2.33 -1.58
N ILE A 239 23.82 1.31 -0.92
CA ILE A 239 23.87 -0.08 -1.38
C ILE A 239 22.51 -0.44 -1.96
N TRP A 240 22.50 -0.84 -3.22
CA TRP A 240 21.32 -1.38 -3.88
C TRP A 240 21.32 -2.90 -3.76
N SER A 241 20.28 -3.48 -3.15
CA SER A 241 20.06 -4.92 -3.16
C SER A 241 18.99 -5.29 -4.18
N ILE A 242 19.34 -6.21 -5.08
CA ILE A 242 18.49 -6.67 -6.20
C ILE A 242 17.50 -7.76 -5.74
N ARG A 243 17.63 -8.29 -4.50
CA ARG A 243 16.90 -9.50 -4.05
C ARG A 243 16.38 -9.49 -2.60
N CYS A 244 16.37 -8.37 -1.90
CA CYS A 244 15.81 -8.28 -0.55
C CYS A 244 14.62 -7.31 -0.56
N PHE A 245 13.54 -7.54 0.19
CA PHE A 245 12.33 -6.69 0.17
C PHE A 245 12.16 -5.81 1.41
N GLN A 246 12.89 -6.13 2.49
CA GLN A 246 13.09 -5.29 3.67
C GLN A 246 14.28 -5.89 4.44
N CYS A 247 15.25 -5.06 4.84
CA CYS A 247 16.39 -5.54 5.62
C CYS A 247 15.95 -5.75 7.07
N THR A 248 16.05 -6.99 7.54
CA THR A 248 16.08 -7.33 8.97
C THR A 248 17.48 -7.08 9.53
#